data_AF-A0A7W1HMD2-F1
#
_entry.id   AF-A0A7W1HMD2-F1
#
_cell.length_a   1.000
_cell.length_b   1.000
_cell.length_c   1.000
_cell.angle_alpha   90.00
_cell.angle_beta   90.00
_cell.angle_gamma   90.00
#
_symmetry.space_group_name_H-M   'P 1'
#
loop_
_entity.id
_entity.type
_entity.pdbx_description
1 polymer ?
#
loop_
_entity_poly.entity_id
_entity_poly.type
_entity_poly.pdbx_seq_one_letter_code
_entity_poly.pdbx_strand_id
1 'polypeptide(L)' 'MIRATGKDPNSFCLACFTGNYPLPVDPELDKFIMEKRGTRAKALADEAEQPTLFAGLK' A
#
# COMPACT_ATOMS: atom_id res chain seq x y z
N MET A 1 14.32 14.04 0.26
CA MET A 1 12.94 13.71 -0.19
C MET A 1 11.90 14.61 0.48
N ILE A 2 11.49 14.40 1.74
CA ILE A 2 10.42 15.19 2.40
C ILE A 2 10.72 16.70 2.39
N ARG A 3 11.95 17.10 2.72
CA ARG A 3 12.34 18.53 2.72
C ARG A 3 12.08 19.23 1.38
N ALA A 4 12.17 18.51 0.27
CA ALA A 4 11.93 19.08 -1.06
C ALA A 4 10.44 19.34 -1.35
N THR A 5 9.52 18.75 -0.58
CA THR A 5 8.07 18.94 -0.77
C THR A 5 7.56 20.23 -0.12
N GLY A 6 8.32 20.84 0.80
CA GLY A 6 7.91 22.03 1.56
C GLY A 6 6.71 21.82 2.48
N LYS A 7 6.26 20.57 2.67
CA LYS A 7 5.12 20.21 3.52
C LYS A 7 5.59 19.75 4.90
N ASP A 8 4.64 19.73 5.84
CA ASP A 8 4.88 19.24 7.19
C ASP A 8 5.33 17.76 7.16
N PRO A 9 6.43 17.38 7.83
CA PRO A 9 6.89 16.00 7.84
C PRO A 9 5.89 14.99 8.43
N ASN A 10 5.03 15.40 9.37
CA ASN A 10 4.03 14.53 9.99
C ASN A 10 2.83 14.28 9.07
N SER A 11 2.73 14.97 7.92
CA SER A 11 1.74 14.62 6.90
C SER A 11 2.13 13.41 6.05
N PHE A 12 3.28 12.78 6.31
CA PHE A 12 3.78 11.64 5.55
C PHE A 12 4.06 10.45 6.47
N CYS A 13 3.71 9.25 6.00
CA CYS A 13 4.21 8.03 6.60
C CYS A 13 5.66 7.80 6.17
N LEU A 14 6.57 7.68 7.14
CA LEU A 14 8.01 7.50 6.91
C LEU A 14 8.50 6.10 7.26
N ALA A 15 7.59 5.20 7.57
CA ALA A 15 7.89 3.88 8.11
C ALA A 15 8.75 3.01 7.19
N CYS A 16 8.59 3.12 5.86
CA CYS A 16 9.44 2.41 4.90
C CYS A 16 10.92 2.88 4.95
N PHE A 17 11.19 4.08 5.47
CA PHE A 17 12.55 4.63 5.58
C PHE A 17 13.14 4.47 6.99
N THR A 18 12.31 4.60 8.03
CA THR A 18 12.76 4.56 9.44
C THR A 18 12.54 3.21 10.10
N GLY A 19 11.72 2.34 9.52
CA GLY A 19 11.21 1.11 10.14
C GLY A 19 10.12 1.35 11.20
N ASN A 20 9.79 2.61 11.53
CA ASN A 20 8.81 2.93 12.57
C ASN A 20 7.39 2.94 11.98
N TYR A 21 6.77 1.76 11.84
CA TYR A 21 5.37 1.64 11.46
C TYR A 21 4.46 1.96 12.65
N PRO A 22 3.36 2.71 12.44
CA PRO A 22 2.42 3.04 13.52
C PRO A 22 1.62 1.82 14.00
N LEU A 23 1.73 0.69 13.30
CA LEU A 23 1.06 -0.57 13.61
C LEU A 23 2.12 -1.62 14.01
N PRO A 24 1.91 -2.38 15.10
CA PRO A 24 2.80 -3.46 15.49
C PRO A 24 2.80 -4.59 14.44
N VAL A 25 3.93 -5.30 14.36
CA VAL A 25 4.05 -6.51 13.54
C VAL A 25 3.33 -7.66 14.25
N ASP A 26 2.48 -8.37 13.51
CA ASP A 26 1.85 -9.59 13.97
C ASP A 26 2.84 -10.78 13.82
N PRO A 27 3.22 -11.47 14.91
CA PRO A 27 4.17 -12.57 14.86
C PRO A 27 3.64 -13.81 14.13
N GLU A 28 2.33 -13.93 13.93
CA GLU A 28 1.73 -15.03 13.18
C GLU A 28 1.77 -14.80 11.67
N LEU A 29 2.01 -13.56 11.23
CA LEU A 29 2.10 -13.20 9.82
C LEU A 29 3.57 -13.23 9.36
N ASP A 30 3.88 -14.14 8.45
CA ASP A 30 5.16 -14.14 7.76
C ASP A 30 5.15 -13.19 6.55
N LYS A 31 6.34 -12.88 6.04
CA LYS A 31 6.54 -11.96 4.91
C LYS A 31 5.82 -12.38 3.63
N PHE A 32 5.53 -13.68 3.47
CA PHE A 32 4.88 -14.24 2.27
C PHE A 32 3.36 -14.33 2.42
N ILE A 33 2.79 -13.72 3.46
CA ILE A 33 1.35 -13.81 3.72
C ILE A 33 0.51 -13.26 2.55
N MET A 34 1.00 -12.24 1.85
CA MET A 34 0.29 -11.64 0.72
C MET A 34 0.25 -12.60 -0.49
N GLU A 35 1.35 -13.30 -0.76
CA GLU A 35 1.49 -14.29 -1.82
C GLU A 35 0.67 -15.55 -1.52
N LYS A 36 0.67 -16.01 -0.26
CA LYS A 36 -0.19 -17.10 0.22
C LYS A 36 -1.68 -16.75 0.11
N ARG A 37 -2.03 -15.46 0.23
CA ARG A 37 -3.40 -14.97 0.01
C ARG A 37 -3.75 -14.82 -1.47
N GLY A 38 -2.76 -14.68 -2.36
CA GLY A 38 -2.97 -14.57 -3.81
C GLY A 38 -3.63 -15.80 -4.43
N THR A 39 -3.38 -17.00 -3.90
CA THR A 39 -4.11 -18.23 -4.27
C THR A 39 -5.56 -18.25 -3.77
N ARG A 40 -5.97 -17.25 -2.97
CA ARG A 40 -7.29 -17.13 -2.32
C ARG A 40 -8.02 -15.84 -2.69
N ALA A 41 -7.78 -15.31 -3.89
CA ALA A 41 -8.46 -14.10 -4.38
C ALA A 41 -9.95 -14.39 -4.67
N LYS A 42 -10.80 -14.22 -3.65
CA LYS A 42 -12.27 -14.13 -3.77
C LYS A 42 -12.82 -12.77 -3.30
N ALA A 43 -11.97 -11.75 -3.25
CA ALA A 43 -12.34 -10.42 -2.73
C ALA A 43 -11.82 -9.26 -3.59
N LEU A 44 -11.37 -9.52 -4.82
CA LEU A 44 -11.28 -8.46 -5.82
C LEU A 44 -12.70 -8.31 -6.36
N ALA A 45 -13.27 -7.10 -6.29
CA ALA A 45 -14.57 -6.80 -6.89
C ALA A 45 -14.57 -7.24 -8.37
N ASP A 46 -15.73 -7.68 -8.87
CA ASP A 46 -15.88 -8.05 -10.28
C ASP A 46 -15.29 -6.96 -11.18
N GLU A 47 -14.60 -7.39 -12.23
CA GLU A 47 -13.79 -6.58 -13.16
C GLU A 47 -14.53 -5.35 -13.74
N ALA A 48 -15.86 -5.34 -13.67
CA ALA A 48 -16.73 -4.27 -14.15
C ALA A 48 -16.63 -2.93 -13.40
N GLU A 49 -16.06 -2.87 -12.20
CA GLU A 49 -16.03 -1.64 -11.38
C GLU A 49 -14.68 -0.90 -11.34
N GLN A 50 -13.61 -1.43 -11.95
CA GLN A 50 -12.30 -0.78 -11.89
C GLN A 50 -12.19 0.28 -13.00
N PRO A 51 -12.14 1.60 -12.67
CA PRO A 51 -11.94 2.61 -13.69
C PRO A 51 -10.55 2.43 -14.31
N THR A 52 -10.49 2.40 -15.65
CA THR A 52 -9.23 2.30 -16.37
C THR A 52 -8.43 3.57 -16.15
N LEU A 53 -7.39 3.46 -15.32
CA LEU A 53 -6.39 4.50 -15.15
C LEU A 53 -5.80 4.77 -16.54
N PHE A 54 -5.86 6.02 -16.98
CA PHE A 54 -5.40 6.53 -18.29
C PHE A 54 -6.39 6.54 -19.47
N ALA A 55 -7.70 6.30 -19.28
CA ALA A 55 -8.70 6.40 -20.35
C ALA A 55 -8.76 7.76 -21.08
N GLY A 56 -8.18 8.82 -20.50
CA GLY A 56 -8.19 10.18 -21.04
C GLY A 56 -6.82 10.78 -21.41
N LEU A 57 -5.73 10.01 -21.39
CA LEU A 57 -4.45 10.54 -21.89
C LEU A 57 -4.41 10.42 -23.42
N LYS A 58 -4.66 11.56 -24.10
CA LYS A 58 -4.27 11.79 -25.49
C LYS A 58 -2.80 12.18 -25.58
#